data_AF-A0A449IJ03-F1
#
_entry.id   AF-A0A449IJ03-F1
#
_cell.length_a   1.000
_cell.length_b   1.000
_cell.length_c   1.000
_cell.angle_alpha   90.00
_cell.angle_beta   90.00
_cell.angle_gamma   90.00
#
_symmetry.space_group_name_H-M   'P 1'
#
loop_
_entity.id
_entity.type
_entity.pdbx_description
1 polymer ?
#
loop_
_entity_poly.entity_id
_entity_poly.type
_entity_poly.pdbx_seq_one_letter_code
_entity_poly.pdbx_strand_id
1 'polypeptide(L)'
;MNINIKHKHSSHVIIIEGHAFKANDHGQWDLTDIWRTLKLPKGKQPGQWNNLKEGQYMREMGFSHSAKAGAVTVTHANKRATLSYAGWVSREFETMVYDAFEAILEMPEVALLVADKMRSLGNDHSAAILERTTENQDRNSILRGFNRSRKPRTLTSGEKAMRAAMGVAKRHEKANPIR
;
A
#
# COMPACT_ATOMS: atom_id res chain seq x y z
N MET A 1 -41.99 3.61 9.74
CA MET A 1 -40.72 4.18 10.23
C MET A 1 -39.67 3.97 9.15
N ASN A 2 -39.29 5.02 8.42
CA ASN A 2 -38.19 4.92 7.45
C ASN A 2 -36.88 5.15 8.21
N ILE A 3 -36.14 4.08 8.47
CA ILE A 3 -34.79 4.19 9.06
C ILE A 3 -33.90 4.80 7.98
N ASN A 4 -33.43 6.03 8.19
CA ASN A 4 -32.46 6.67 7.31
C ASN A 4 -31.08 6.05 7.59
N ILE A 5 -30.81 4.91 6.96
CA ILE A 5 -29.50 4.24 7.03
C ILE A 5 -28.53 5.04 6.16
N LYS A 6 -27.79 5.97 6.76
CA LYS A 6 -26.69 6.63 6.07
C LYS A 6 -25.55 5.63 5.87
N HIS A 7 -25.39 5.14 4.65
CA HIS A 7 -24.32 4.22 4.32
C HIS A 7 -22.94 4.88 4.50
N LYS A 8 -21.96 4.08 4.92
CA LYS A 8 -20.55 4.47 5.01
C LYS A 8 -20.10 5.00 3.64
N HIS A 9 -19.57 6.21 3.63
CA HIS A 9 -19.14 6.95 2.42
C HIS A 9 -20.22 7.56 1.52
N SER A 10 -21.49 7.58 1.93
CA SER A 10 -22.53 8.33 1.21
C SER A 10 -22.08 9.78 0.94
N SER A 11 -22.26 10.23 -0.29
CA SER A 11 -21.87 11.57 -0.79
C SER A 11 -20.38 11.93 -0.68
N HIS A 12 -19.49 10.99 -0.37
CA HIS A 12 -18.05 11.26 -0.37
C HIS A 12 -17.54 11.52 -1.78
N VAL A 13 -16.53 12.38 -1.89
CA VAL A 13 -15.88 12.71 -3.15
C VAL A 13 -14.46 12.14 -3.15
N ILE A 14 -14.05 11.58 -4.28
CA ILE A 14 -12.65 11.28 -4.60
C ILE A 14 -12.24 12.08 -5.82
N ILE A 15 -10.96 12.44 -5.90
CA ILE A 15 -10.40 13.14 -7.05
C ILE A 15 -9.42 12.20 -7.73
N ILE A 16 -9.62 11.96 -9.02
CA ILE A 16 -8.73 11.15 -9.86
C ILE A 16 -8.41 11.99 -11.09
N GLU A 17 -7.13 12.23 -11.37
CA GLU A 17 -6.70 13.00 -12.55
C GLU A 17 -7.40 14.36 -12.67
N GLY A 18 -7.55 15.07 -11.55
CA GLY A 18 -8.23 16.37 -11.49
C GLY A 18 -9.76 16.34 -11.60
N HIS A 19 -10.37 15.16 -11.75
CA HIS A 19 -11.83 14.99 -11.86
C HIS A 19 -12.43 14.49 -10.54
N ALA A 20 -13.54 15.12 -10.13
CA ALA A 20 -14.25 14.76 -8.90
C ALA A 20 -15.33 13.71 -9.17
N PHE A 21 -15.30 12.61 -8.42
CA PHE A 21 -16.29 11.54 -8.49
C PHE A 21 -16.98 11.40 -7.14
N LYS A 22 -18.32 11.46 -7.14
CA LYS A 22 -19.14 11.43 -5.93
C LYS A 22 -19.77 10.05 -5.75
N ALA A 23 -19.72 9.54 -4.52
CA ALA A 23 -20.45 8.34 -4.13
C ALA A 23 -21.97 8.59 -4.08
N ASN A 24 -22.73 7.58 -4.49
CA ASN A 24 -24.18 7.54 -4.33
C ASN A 24 -24.59 7.41 -2.84
N ASP A 25 -25.89 7.34 -2.57
CA ASP A 25 -26.42 7.25 -1.21
C ASP A 25 -26.05 5.94 -0.49
N HIS A 26 -25.66 4.92 -1.25
CA HIS A 26 -25.12 3.65 -0.74
C HIS A 26 -23.60 3.67 -0.48
N GLY A 27 -22.93 4.81 -0.70
CA GLY A 27 -21.49 4.93 -0.52
C GLY A 27 -20.68 4.24 -1.62
N GLN A 28 -21.24 4.15 -2.83
CA GLN A 28 -20.61 3.51 -3.99
C GLN A 28 -20.33 4.52 -5.10
N TRP A 29 -19.23 4.33 -5.81
CA TRP A 29 -18.88 5.08 -7.03
C TRP A 29 -19.22 4.27 -8.27
N ASP A 30 -19.53 4.96 -9.36
CA ASP A 30 -19.69 4.36 -10.68
C ASP A 30 -18.33 4.30 -11.39
N LEU A 31 -17.78 3.09 -11.52
CA LEU A 31 -16.51 2.87 -12.21
C LEU A 31 -16.62 3.14 -13.73
N THR A 32 -17.82 3.02 -14.29
CA THR A 32 -18.12 3.32 -15.68
C THR A 32 -18.05 4.82 -15.94
N ASP A 33 -18.49 5.63 -14.97
CA ASP A 33 -18.38 7.09 -15.03
C ASP A 33 -16.90 7.51 -14.95
N ILE A 34 -16.12 6.92 -14.03
CA ILE A 34 -14.66 7.12 -13.98
C ILE A 34 -14.02 6.78 -15.34
N TRP A 35 -14.33 5.62 -15.90
CA TRP A 35 -13.81 5.19 -17.20
C TRP A 35 -14.11 6.19 -18.33
N ARG A 36 -15.36 6.68 -18.40
CA ARG A 36 -15.82 7.60 -19.44
C ARG A 36 -15.25 9.00 -19.28
N THR A 37 -15.29 9.54 -18.06
CA THR A 37 -14.84 10.90 -17.75
C THR A 37 -13.34 11.04 -18.00
N LEU A 38 -12.55 10.02 -17.63
CA LEU A 38 -11.12 9.98 -17.91
C LEU A 38 -10.78 9.60 -19.37
N LYS A 39 -11.80 9.36 -20.22
CA LYS A 39 -11.65 9.01 -21.65
C LYS A 39 -10.70 7.82 -21.88
N LEU A 40 -10.78 6.83 -21.00
CA LEU A 40 -9.86 5.71 -20.97
C LEU A 40 -10.15 4.71 -22.12
N PRO A 41 -9.13 4.01 -22.62
CA PRO A 41 -9.32 3.04 -23.71
C PRO A 41 -10.23 1.88 -23.28
N LYS A 42 -10.82 1.17 -24.25
CA LYS A 42 -11.71 0.02 -24.01
C LYS A 42 -11.07 -1.09 -23.17
N GLY A 43 -9.74 -1.25 -23.24
CA GLY A 43 -9.00 -2.20 -22.40
C GLY A 43 -9.01 -1.87 -20.91
N LYS A 44 -9.39 -0.63 -20.53
CA LYS A 44 -9.48 -0.15 -19.15
C LYS A 44 -10.92 -0.06 -18.63
N GLN A 45 -11.92 -0.52 -19.38
CA GLN A 45 -13.30 -0.54 -18.89
C GLN A 45 -13.43 -1.44 -17.63
N PRO A 46 -14.38 -1.16 -16.72
CA PRO A 46 -14.55 -1.93 -15.48
C PRO A 46 -14.73 -3.44 -15.71
N GLY A 47 -15.40 -3.83 -16.80
CA GLY A 47 -15.55 -5.24 -17.17
C GLY A 47 -14.22 -5.96 -17.46
N GLN A 48 -13.18 -5.27 -17.94
CA GLN A 48 -11.86 -5.87 -18.15
C GLN A 48 -11.09 -5.98 -16.84
N TRP A 49 -11.22 -5.00 -15.95
CA TRP A 49 -10.67 -5.07 -14.61
C TRP A 49 -11.24 -6.26 -13.83
N ASN A 50 -12.55 -6.51 -13.95
CA ASN A 50 -13.22 -7.65 -13.33
C ASN A 50 -12.73 -9.02 -13.85
N ASN A 51 -12.00 -9.07 -14.98
CA ASN A 51 -11.38 -10.30 -15.48
C ASN A 51 -9.96 -10.50 -14.92
N LEU A 52 -9.39 -9.50 -14.25
CA LEU A 52 -8.12 -9.60 -13.55
C LEU A 52 -8.34 -10.13 -12.13
N LYS A 53 -7.32 -10.76 -11.57
CA LYS A 53 -7.35 -11.34 -10.21
C LYS A 53 -7.87 -10.35 -9.15
N GLU A 54 -7.40 -9.11 -9.22
CA GLU A 54 -7.80 -8.06 -8.28
C GLU A 54 -9.28 -7.68 -8.40
N GLY A 55 -9.79 -7.50 -9.62
CA GLY A 55 -11.20 -7.20 -9.84
C GLY A 55 -12.12 -8.36 -9.47
N GLN A 56 -11.69 -9.61 -9.72
CA GLN A 56 -12.39 -10.82 -9.27
C GLN A 56 -12.50 -10.86 -7.75
N TYR A 57 -11.37 -10.67 -7.04
CA TYR A 57 -11.35 -10.62 -5.57
C TYR A 57 -12.30 -9.53 -5.02
N MET A 58 -12.27 -8.32 -5.59
CA MET A 58 -13.14 -7.23 -5.16
C MET A 58 -14.63 -7.57 -5.36
N ARG A 59 -14.98 -8.30 -6.41
CA ARG A 59 -16.35 -8.74 -6.67
C ARG A 59 -16.78 -9.86 -5.72
N GLU A 60 -15.93 -10.86 -5.51
CA GLU A 60 -16.19 -12.00 -4.62
C GLU A 60 -16.41 -11.56 -3.17
N MET A 61 -15.65 -10.55 -2.73
CA MET A 61 -15.80 -9.94 -1.40
C MET A 61 -16.99 -8.97 -1.29
N GLY A 62 -17.79 -8.81 -2.36
CA GLY A 62 -18.95 -7.92 -2.37
C GLY A 62 -18.60 -6.42 -2.38
N PHE A 63 -17.37 -6.05 -2.74
CA PHE A 63 -16.94 -4.65 -2.83
C PHE A 63 -17.27 -3.99 -4.17
N SER A 64 -17.57 -4.78 -5.20
CA SER A 64 -17.97 -4.33 -6.53
C SER A 64 -19.09 -5.20 -7.07
N HIS A 65 -20.06 -4.60 -7.77
CA HIS A 65 -21.08 -5.32 -8.51
C HIS A 65 -21.40 -4.61 -9.82
N SER A 66 -21.83 -5.38 -10.82
CA SER A 66 -22.29 -4.83 -12.10
C SER A 66 -23.78 -5.06 -12.26
N ALA A 67 -24.50 -4.03 -12.70
CA ALA A 67 -25.93 -4.07 -12.96
C ALA A 67 -26.22 -3.55 -14.36
N LYS A 68 -27.28 -4.05 -14.99
CA LYS A 68 -27.78 -3.48 -16.25
C LYS A 68 -28.57 -2.21 -15.93
N ALA A 69 -28.19 -1.11 -16.55
CA ALA A 69 -28.92 0.16 -16.58
C ALA A 69 -29.31 0.45 -18.03
N GLY A 70 -30.51 -0.02 -18.43
CA GLY A 70 -30.96 0.03 -19.82
C GLY A 70 -30.06 -0.83 -20.73
N ALA A 71 -29.54 -0.21 -21.81
CA ALA A 71 -28.65 -0.88 -22.77
C ALA A 71 -27.17 -0.96 -22.31
N VAL A 72 -26.84 -0.40 -21.14
CA VAL A 72 -25.47 -0.29 -20.63
C VAL A 72 -25.32 -1.11 -19.35
N THR A 73 -24.20 -1.81 -19.20
CA THR A 73 -23.79 -2.40 -17.92
C THR A 73 -22.99 -1.37 -17.14
N VAL A 74 -23.44 -1.04 -15.93
CA VAL A 74 -22.78 -0.12 -15.01
C VAL A 74 -22.16 -0.91 -13.87
N THR A 75 -20.92 -0.58 -13.49
CA THR A 75 -20.24 -1.20 -12.36
C THR A 75 -20.16 -0.22 -11.19
N HIS A 76 -20.78 -0.57 -10.07
CA HIS A 76 -20.70 0.17 -8.83
C HIS A 76 -19.76 -0.49 -7.84
N ALA A 77 -18.98 0.32 -7.13
CA ALA A 77 -17.95 -0.15 -6.21
C ALA A 77 -17.91 0.69 -4.93
N ASN A 78 -17.64 0.04 -3.79
CA ASN A 78 -17.36 0.76 -2.55
C ASN A 78 -16.01 1.49 -2.63
N LYS A 79 -15.66 2.24 -1.58
CA LYS A 79 -14.41 3.01 -1.54
C LYS A 79 -13.16 2.18 -1.84
N ARG A 80 -13.03 0.96 -1.28
CA ARG A 80 -11.85 0.11 -1.46
C ARG A 80 -11.69 -0.33 -2.92
N ALA A 81 -12.76 -0.88 -3.50
CA ALA A 81 -12.74 -1.31 -4.90
C ALA A 81 -12.57 -0.13 -5.87
N THR A 82 -13.12 1.04 -5.53
CA THR A 82 -12.95 2.27 -6.32
C THR A 82 -11.50 2.74 -6.33
N LEU A 83 -10.82 2.77 -5.17
CA LEU A 83 -9.41 3.12 -5.09
C LEU A 83 -8.52 2.11 -5.84
N SER A 84 -8.82 0.82 -5.75
CA SER A 84 -8.10 -0.24 -6.48
C SER A 84 -8.26 -0.10 -8.01
N TYR A 85 -9.49 0.14 -8.49
CA TYR A 85 -9.73 0.41 -9.90
C TYR A 85 -9.03 1.70 -10.37
N ALA A 86 -9.10 2.77 -9.58
CA ALA A 86 -8.45 4.05 -9.88
C ALA A 86 -6.93 3.89 -10.02
N GLY A 87 -6.28 3.17 -9.11
CA GLY A 87 -4.85 2.87 -9.21
C GLY A 87 -4.50 2.02 -10.44
N TRP A 88 -5.36 1.07 -10.81
CA TRP A 88 -5.14 0.28 -12.04
C TRP A 88 -5.25 1.11 -13.32
N VAL A 89 -6.15 2.11 -13.38
CA VAL A 89 -6.33 2.94 -14.58
C VAL A 89 -5.43 4.18 -14.62
N SER A 90 -4.95 4.65 -13.48
CA SER A 90 -4.07 5.82 -13.35
C SER A 90 -2.88 5.50 -12.44
N ARG A 91 -1.70 5.48 -13.03
CA ARG A 91 -0.44 5.30 -12.29
C ARG A 91 -0.12 6.50 -11.40
N GLU A 92 -0.47 7.70 -11.85
CA GLU A 92 -0.24 8.95 -11.12
C GLU A 92 -1.10 9.00 -9.85
N PHE A 93 -2.37 8.59 -9.95
CA PHE A 93 -3.24 8.42 -8.79
C PHE A 93 -2.71 7.35 -7.83
N GLU A 94 -2.28 6.19 -8.35
CA GLU A 94 -1.69 5.12 -7.54
C GLU A 94 -0.47 5.61 -6.75
N THR A 95 0.48 6.26 -7.44
CA THR A 95 1.67 6.84 -6.82
C THR A 95 1.31 7.86 -5.76
N MET A 96 0.39 8.80 -6.03
CA MET A 96 -0.04 9.78 -5.05
C MET A 96 -0.65 9.14 -3.79
N VAL A 97 -1.45 8.06 -3.94
CA VAL A 97 -2.01 7.33 -2.79
C VAL A 97 -0.91 6.66 -1.98
N TYR A 98 0.09 6.07 -2.64
CA TYR A 98 1.24 5.48 -1.94
C TYR A 98 2.08 6.54 -1.23
N ASP A 99 2.45 7.64 -1.89
CA ASP A 99 3.22 8.73 -1.29
C ASP A 99 2.50 9.30 -0.06
N ALA A 100 1.18 9.50 -0.15
CA ALA A 100 0.37 9.97 0.96
C ALA A 100 0.34 8.96 2.12
N PHE A 101 0.26 7.66 1.82
CA PHE A 101 0.27 6.62 2.84
C PHE A 101 1.64 6.47 3.49
N GLU A 102 2.72 6.52 2.71
CA GLU A 102 4.10 6.51 3.22
C GLU A 102 4.34 7.69 4.15
N ALA A 103 3.97 8.92 3.75
CA ALA A 103 4.11 10.11 4.60
C ALA A 103 3.39 9.97 5.95
N ILE A 104 2.21 9.33 5.96
CA ILE A 104 1.45 9.05 7.19
C ILE A 104 2.18 8.01 8.05
N LEU A 105 2.73 6.96 7.44
CA LEU A 105 3.37 5.87 8.16
C LEU A 105 4.80 6.17 8.62
N GLU A 106 5.47 7.16 8.03
CA GLU A 106 6.77 7.65 8.50
C GLU A 106 6.67 8.38 9.85
N MET A 107 5.46 8.71 10.30
CA MET A 107 5.17 9.28 11.61
C MET A 107 4.69 8.17 12.57
N PRO A 108 5.53 7.64 13.47
CA PRO A 108 5.19 6.48 14.30
C PRO A 108 3.92 6.66 15.13
N GLU A 109 3.70 7.86 15.66
CA GLU A 109 2.52 8.23 16.42
C GLU A 109 1.25 8.17 15.57
N VAL A 110 1.32 8.57 14.30
CA VAL A 110 0.18 8.52 13.39
C VAL A 110 -0.06 7.09 12.92
N ALA A 111 1.01 6.32 12.66
CA ALA A 111 0.91 4.91 12.29
C ALA A 111 0.17 4.09 13.36
N LEU A 112 0.44 4.33 14.65
CA LEU A 112 -0.27 3.69 15.76
C LEU A 112 -1.74 4.11 15.83
N LEU A 113 -2.04 5.41 15.65
CA LEU A 113 -3.43 5.90 15.58
C LEU A 113 -4.21 5.27 14.41
N VAL A 114 -3.55 5.07 13.27
CA VAL A 114 -4.12 4.37 12.11
C VAL A 114 -4.39 2.91 12.44
N ALA A 115 -3.48 2.21 13.11
CA ALA A 115 -3.67 0.82 13.53
C ALA A 115 -4.87 0.68 14.51
N ASP A 116 -4.97 1.57 15.50
CA ASP A 116 -6.12 1.63 16.41
C ASP A 116 -7.42 1.85 15.64
N LYS A 117 -7.40 2.77 14.66
CA LYS A 117 -8.57 3.02 13.83
C LYS A 117 -8.93 1.82 12.97
N MET A 118 -7.95 1.09 12.45
CA MET A 118 -8.15 -0.14 11.67
C MET A 118 -8.81 -1.22 12.53
N ARG A 119 -8.38 -1.38 13.79
CA ARG A 119 -8.99 -2.27 14.79
C ARG A 119 -10.44 -1.89 15.08
N SER A 120 -10.70 -0.60 15.28
CA SER A 120 -12.06 -0.07 15.48
C SER A 120 -12.99 -0.32 14.28
N LEU A 121 -12.43 -0.61 13.10
CA LEU A 121 -13.15 -0.91 11.87
C LEU A 121 -13.21 -2.41 11.54
N GLY A 122 -12.70 -3.27 12.44
CA GLY A 122 -12.69 -4.74 12.28
C GLY A 122 -11.54 -5.27 11.42
N ASN A 123 -10.49 -4.48 11.18
CA ASN A 123 -9.31 -4.90 10.40
C ASN A 123 -8.15 -5.33 11.32
N ASP A 124 -8.43 -6.17 12.32
CA ASP A 124 -7.48 -6.54 13.39
C ASP A 124 -6.17 -7.11 12.85
N HIS A 125 -6.26 -7.99 11.84
CA HIS A 125 -5.07 -8.60 11.25
C HIS A 125 -4.15 -7.57 10.59
N SER A 126 -4.71 -6.65 9.81
CA SER A 126 -3.95 -5.59 9.15
C SER A 126 -3.41 -4.57 10.16
N ALA A 127 -4.15 -4.27 11.23
CA ALA A 127 -3.69 -3.41 12.32
C ALA A 127 -2.46 -4.01 13.02
N ALA A 128 -2.50 -5.30 13.35
CA ALA A 128 -1.37 -5.99 13.99
C ALA A 128 -0.10 -6.03 13.12
N ILE A 129 -0.26 -6.13 11.78
CA ILE A 129 0.87 -6.03 10.85
C ILE A 129 1.48 -4.62 10.90
N LEU A 130 0.64 -3.59 10.94
CA LEU A 130 1.10 -2.20 10.99
C LEU A 130 1.86 -1.90 12.30
N GLU A 131 1.28 -2.26 13.45
CA GLU A 131 1.91 -2.12 14.78
C GLU A 131 3.30 -2.76 14.82
N ARG A 132 3.41 -4.01 14.34
CA ARG A 132 4.69 -4.74 14.29
C ARG A 132 5.71 -4.04 13.40
N THR A 133 5.27 -3.47 12.28
CA THR A 133 6.16 -2.73 11.38
C THR A 133 6.74 -1.50 12.08
N THR A 134 5.89 -0.72 12.75
CA THR A 134 6.29 0.48 13.50
C THR A 134 7.24 0.14 14.67
N GLU A 135 6.93 -0.89 15.46
CA GLU A 135 7.82 -1.35 16.54
C GLU A 135 9.19 -1.80 16.02
N ASN A 136 9.22 -2.49 14.88
CA ASN A 136 10.47 -2.93 14.26
C ASN A 136 11.28 -1.75 13.72
N GLN A 137 10.63 -0.73 13.17
CA GLN A 137 11.29 0.50 12.73
C GLN A 137 11.92 1.24 13.92
N ASP A 138 11.19 1.39 15.02
CA ASP A 138 11.70 2.02 16.24
C ASP A 138 12.90 1.25 16.81
N ARG A 139 12.75 -0.07 16.99
CA ARG A 139 13.85 -0.96 17.40
C ARG A 139 15.08 -0.83 16.50
N ASN A 140 14.90 -0.83 15.18
CA ASN A 140 16.01 -0.68 14.24
C ASN A 140 16.66 0.70 14.31
N SER A 141 15.87 1.77 14.54
CA SER A 141 16.40 3.12 14.71
C SER A 141 17.28 3.22 15.96
N ILE A 142 16.82 2.64 17.07
CA ILE A 142 17.54 2.57 18.35
C ILE A 142 18.85 1.77 18.17
N LEU A 143 18.78 0.58 17.56
CA LEU A 143 19.96 -0.25 17.31
C LEU A 143 20.98 0.45 16.39
N ARG A 144 20.53 1.20 15.38
CA ARG A 144 21.41 2.02 14.53
C ARG A 144 22.04 3.15 15.33
N GLY A 145 21.30 3.80 16.23
CA GLY A 145 21.82 4.78 17.18
C GLY A 145 22.93 4.20 18.05
N PHE A 146 22.71 3.03 18.65
CA PHE A 146 23.74 2.31 19.44
C PHE A 146 24.97 1.91 18.61
N ASN A 147 24.78 1.46 17.37
CA ASN A 147 25.91 1.09 16.51
C ASN A 147 26.71 2.30 16.02
N ARG A 148 26.08 3.48 15.86
CA ARG A 148 26.77 4.74 15.54
C ARG A 148 27.54 5.30 16.74
N SER A 149 27.03 5.11 17.96
CA SER A 149 27.68 5.59 19.20
C SER A 149 28.76 4.64 19.73
N ARG A 150 28.79 3.38 19.29
CA ARG A 150 29.93 2.48 19.52
C ARG A 150 31.16 3.01 18.79
N LYS A 151 32.15 3.51 19.55
CA LYS A 151 33.51 3.71 19.00
C LYS A 151 33.97 2.39 18.38
N PRO A 152 34.47 2.38 17.12
CA PRO A 152 35.01 1.18 16.52
C PRO A 152 36.03 0.60 17.49
N ARG A 153 35.91 -0.69 17.83
CA ARG A 153 36.87 -1.34 18.72
C ARG A 153 38.26 -1.17 18.11
N THR A 154 39.12 -0.41 18.78
CA THR A 154 40.50 -0.23 18.36
C THR A 154 41.19 -1.59 18.46
N LEU A 155 41.47 -2.21 17.31
CA LEU A 155 42.19 -3.48 17.28
C LEU A 155 43.55 -3.29 17.95
N THR A 156 43.93 -4.23 18.81
CA THR A 156 45.28 -4.25 19.38
C THR A 156 46.31 -4.47 18.25
N SER A 157 47.58 -4.15 18.50
CA SER A 157 48.63 -4.33 17.49
C SER A 157 48.71 -5.78 16.98
N GLY A 158 48.50 -6.76 17.85
CA GLY A 158 48.45 -8.18 17.46
C GLY A 158 47.26 -8.53 16.58
N GLU A 159 46.08 -8.00 16.89
CA GLU A 159 44.86 -8.23 16.10
C GLU A 159 44.93 -7.57 14.71
N LYS A 160 45.56 -6.40 14.61
CA LYS A 160 45.83 -5.75 13.31
C LYS A 160 46.75 -6.61 12.44
N ALA A 161 47.82 -7.15 13.02
CA ALA A 161 48.76 -8.02 12.32
C ALA A 161 48.08 -9.30 11.83
N MET A 162 47.27 -9.94 12.69
CA MET A 162 46.53 -11.16 12.33
C MET A 162 45.52 -10.91 11.21
N ARG A 163 44.79 -9.78 11.26
CA ARG A 163 43.84 -9.41 10.21
C ARG A 163 44.52 -9.09 8.88
N ALA A 164 45.69 -8.46 8.91
CA ALA A 164 46.52 -8.24 7.72
C ALA A 164 47.00 -9.57 7.12
N ALA A 165 47.50 -10.48 7.96
CA ALA A 165 47.94 -11.81 7.53
C ALA A 165 46.79 -12.63 6.90
N MET A 166 45.59 -12.60 7.50
CA MET A 166 44.40 -13.23 6.91
C MET A 166 43.98 -12.60 5.58
N GLY A 167 44.13 -11.29 5.43
CA GLY A 167 43.86 -10.59 4.17
C GLY A 167 44.83 -10.99 3.07
N VAL A 168 46.11 -11.16 3.40
CA VAL A 168 47.14 -11.67 2.49
C VAL A 168 46.85 -13.13 2.11
N ALA A 169 46.53 -13.98 3.08
CA ALA A 169 46.17 -15.39 2.84
C ALA A 169 44.96 -15.54 1.90
N LYS A 170 43.88 -14.77 2.12
CA LYS A 170 42.70 -14.78 1.23
C LYS A 170 43.00 -14.29 -0.18
N ARG A 171 43.92 -13.32 -0.33
CA ARG A 171 44.35 -12.84 -1.66
C ARG A 171 45.19 -13.90 -2.37
N HIS A 172 46.05 -14.59 -1.63
CA HIS A 172 46.86 -15.69 -2.15
C HIS A 172 46.00 -16.89 -2.56
N GLU A 173 45.00 -17.25 -1.76
CA GLU A 173 44.04 -18.32 -2.05
C GLU A 173 43.16 -18.01 -3.27
N LYS A 174 42.74 -16.74 -3.43
CA LYS A 174 42.07 -16.28 -4.66
C LYS A 174 42.98 -16.25 -5.89
N ALA A 175 44.27 -15.94 -5.71
CA ALA A 175 45.25 -15.90 -6.79
C ALA A 175 45.75 -17.29 -7.20
N ASN A 176 45.62 -18.27 -6.31
CA ASN A 176 46.05 -19.64 -6.55
C ASN A 176 44.99 -20.65 -6.09
N PRO A 177 43.82 -20.68 -6.78
CA PRO A 177 42.76 -21.62 -6.44
C PRO A 177 43.25 -23.04 -6.74
N ILE A 178 43.17 -23.92 -5.73
CA ILE A 178 43.46 -25.33 -5.89
C ILE A 178 42.42 -25.91 -6.87
N ARG A 179 42.91 -26.43 -8.01
CA ARG A 179 42.10 -27.13 -9.02
C ARG A 179 41.74 -28.53 -8.55
#